data_AF-A0A0N1MMV7-F1
#
_entry.id   AF-A0A0N1MMV7-F1
#
_cell.length_a   1.000
_cell.length_b   1.000
_cell.length_c   1.000
_cell.angle_alpha   90.00
_cell.angle_beta   90.00
_cell.angle_gamma   90.00
#
_symmetry.space_group_name_H-M   'P 1'
#
loop_
_entity.id
_entity.type
_entity.pdbx_description
1 polymer ?
#
loop_
_entity_poly.entity_id
_entity_poly.type
_entity_poly.pdbx_seq_one_letter_code
_entity_poly.pdbx_strand_id
1 'polypeptide(L)'
;MFDYAKYENATQKEIIHALNLTQRKSEKLNQQLKENREIFKFLQKKLKESFSSKKNKKNNIPNSKTINALNNNTSIGVFNDFDEAKKALMSDE
;
A
#
# COMPACT_ATOMS: atom_id res chain seq x y z
N MET A 1 3.06 37.82 18.28
CA MET A 1 2.32 39.03 18.72
C MET A 1 1.97 39.82 17.46
N PHE A 2 0.75 40.34 17.33
CA PHE A 2 0.39 41.17 16.18
C PHE A 2 1.10 42.52 16.27
N ASP A 3 1.68 42.96 15.16
CA ASP A 3 2.36 44.25 15.07
C ASP A 3 1.33 45.35 14.81
N TYR A 4 0.84 45.96 15.89
CA TYR A 4 -0.14 47.03 15.85
C TYR A 4 0.47 48.37 15.41
N ALA A 5 1.79 48.56 15.55
CA ALA A 5 2.48 49.79 15.13
C ALA A 5 2.32 50.03 13.62
N LYS A 6 2.21 48.94 12.84
CA LYS A 6 1.94 49.00 11.39
C LYS A 6 0.64 49.71 11.02
N TYR A 7 -0.33 49.80 11.95
CA TYR A 7 -1.64 50.39 11.70
C TYR A 7 -1.89 51.67 12.51
N GLU A 8 -0.90 52.17 13.25
CA GLU A 8 -1.05 53.33 14.13
C GLU A 8 -1.53 54.58 13.39
N ASN A 9 -1.07 54.78 12.16
CA ASN A 9 -1.47 55.89 11.29
C ASN A 9 -2.34 55.45 10.10
N ALA A 10 -2.85 54.21 10.10
CA ALA A 10 -3.65 53.69 9.01
C ALA A 10 -5.05 54.32 9.01
N THR A 11 -5.54 54.66 7.82
CA THR A 11 -6.91 55.15 7.66
C THR A 11 -7.92 54.03 7.90
N GLN A 12 -9.15 54.38 8.25
CA GLN A 12 -10.24 53.42 8.46
C GLN A 12 -10.43 52.47 7.26
N LYS A 13 -10.27 52.98 6.03
CA LYS A 13 -10.38 52.19 4.79
C LYS A 13 -9.28 51.14 4.69
N GLU A 14 -8.05 51.48 5.06
CA GLU A 14 -6.91 50.56 5.03
C GLU A 14 -7.05 49.47 6.10
N ILE A 15 -7.53 49.82 7.28
CA ILE A 15 -7.83 48.86 8.36
C ILE A 15 -8.91 47.87 7.89
N ILE A 16 -10.03 48.36 7.35
CA ILE A 16 -11.10 47.50 6.83
C ILE A 16 -10.59 46.61 5.70
N HIS A 17 -9.76 47.15 4.80
CA HIS A 17 -9.18 46.35 3.73
C HIS A 17 -8.27 45.24 4.27
N ALA A 18 -7.39 45.55 5.22
CA ALA A 18 -6.48 44.57 5.82
C ALA A 18 -7.25 43.46 6.55
N LEU A 19 -8.34 43.81 7.25
CA LEU A 19 -9.23 42.86 7.89
C LEU A 19 -9.91 41.94 6.87
N ASN A 20 -10.49 42.51 5.80
CA ASN A 20 -11.12 41.73 4.73
C ASN A 20 -10.13 40.80 4.02
N LEU A 21 -8.90 41.27 3.79
CA LEU A 21 -7.86 40.46 3.18
C LEU A 21 -7.47 39.28 4.09
N THR A 22 -7.36 39.53 5.38
CA THR A 22 -7.03 38.49 6.38
C THR A 22 -8.16 37.47 6.50
N GLN A 23 -9.41 37.93 6.50
CA GLN A 23 -10.59 37.07 6.50
C GLN A 23 -10.60 36.15 5.28
N ARG A 24 -10.44 36.69 4.07
CA ARG A 24 -10.38 35.89 2.83
C ARG A 24 -9.26 34.86 2.84
N LYS A 25 -8.08 35.23 3.37
CA LYS A 25 -6.96 34.30 3.53
C LYS A 25 -7.31 33.18 4.50
N SER A 26 -7.97 33.49 5.62
CA SER A 26 -8.42 32.50 6.61
C SER A 26 -9.44 31.53 6.01
N GLU A 27 -10.43 32.05 5.28
CA GLU A 27 -11.46 31.24 4.58
C GLU A 27 -10.81 30.29 3.57
N LYS A 28 -9.90 30.80 2.73
CA LYS A 28 -9.15 29.99 1.76
C LYS A 28 -8.31 28.90 2.45
N LEU A 29 -7.61 29.23 3.53
CA LEU A 29 -6.80 28.28 4.28
C LEU A 29 -7.68 27.16 4.86
N ASN A 30 -8.86 27.51 5.41
CA ASN A 30 -9.79 26.53 5.95
C ASN A 30 -10.34 25.60 4.86
N GLN A 31 -10.63 26.13 3.67
CA GLN A 31 -11.04 25.32 2.53
C GLN A 31 -9.93 24.34 2.11
N GLN A 32 -8.69 24.82 1.95
CA GLN A 32 -7.54 23.97 1.63
C GLN A 32 -7.31 22.89 2.69
N LEU A 33 -7.54 23.20 3.98
CA LEU A 33 -7.40 22.25 5.07
C LEU A 33 -8.45 21.12 4.97
N LYS A 34 -9.69 21.44 4.59
CA LYS A 34 -10.74 20.44 4.32
C LYS A 34 -10.37 19.56 3.14
N GLU A 35 -9.95 20.16 2.02
CA GLU A 35 -9.54 19.43 0.82
C GLU A 35 -8.35 18.50 1.09
N ASN A 36 -7.31 19.00 1.79
CA ASN A 36 -6.15 18.21 2.18
C ASN A 36 -6.50 17.01 3.06
N ARG A 37 -7.47 17.16 3.99
CA ARG A 37 -7.94 16.04 4.82
C ARG A 37 -8.59 14.94 3.99
N GLU A 38 -9.41 15.31 3.01
CA GLU A 38 -10.07 14.33 2.14
C GLU A 38 -9.08 13.65 1.18
N ILE A 39 -8.14 14.41 0.60
CA ILE A 39 -7.05 13.86 -0.21
C ILE A 39 -6.22 12.87 0.63
N PHE A 40 -5.88 13.23 1.87
CA PHE A 40 -5.13 12.36 2.76
C PHE A 40 -5.87 11.05 3.06
N LYS A 41 -7.18 11.11 3.36
CA LYS A 41 -8.01 9.91 3.55
C LYS A 41 -8.05 9.03 2.29
N PHE A 42 -8.21 9.65 1.12
CA PHE A 42 -8.22 8.94 -0.16
C PHE A 42 -6.89 8.23 -0.42
N LEU A 43 -5.76 8.92 -0.22
CA LEU A 43 -4.42 8.34 -0.38
C LEU A 43 -4.18 7.21 0.62
N GLN A 44 -4.57 7.36 1.88
CA GLN A 44 -4.50 6.28 2.86
C GLN A 44 -5.30 5.05 2.43
N LYS A 45 -6.52 5.24 1.90
CA LYS A 45 -7.35 4.14 1.39
C LYS A 45 -6.67 3.44 0.22
N LYS A 46 -6.19 4.20 -0.78
CA LYS A 46 -5.46 3.66 -1.94
C LYS A 46 -4.23 2.88 -1.53
N LEU A 47 -3.45 3.40 -0.58
CA LEU A 47 -2.27 2.74 -0.08
C LEU A 47 -2.60 1.39 0.57
N LYS A 48 -3.66 1.33 1.40
CA LYS A 48 -4.12 0.07 2.01
C LYS A 48 -4.58 -0.94 0.97
N GLU A 49 -5.31 -0.51 -0.05
CA GLU A 49 -5.74 -1.36 -1.19
C GLU A 49 -4.53 -1.92 -1.97
N SER A 50 -3.51 -1.09 -2.23
CA SER A 50 -2.28 -1.51 -2.90
C SER A 50 -1.50 -2.57 -2.12
N PHE A 51 -1.52 -2.52 -0.79
CA PHE A 51 -0.84 -3.53 0.05
C PHE A 51 -1.70 -4.77 0.34
N SER A 52 -3.03 -4.67 0.29
CA SER A 52 -3.92 -5.82 0.57
C SER A 52 -4.05 -6.78 -0.61
N SER A 53 -3.91 -6.29 -1.85
CA SER A 53 -3.99 -7.11 -3.06
C SER A 53 -2.90 -8.19 -3.17
N LYS A 54 -1.80 -8.08 -2.42
CA LYS A 54 -0.71 -9.08 -2.37
C LYS A 54 -1.00 -10.31 -1.49
N LYS A 55 -2.07 -10.32 -0.68
CA LYS A 55 -2.31 -11.38 0.33
C LYS A 55 -3.29 -12.49 -0.09
N ASN A 56 -3.74 -12.53 -1.34
CA ASN A 56 -4.56 -13.64 -1.86
C ASN A 56 -3.81 -14.53 -2.86
N LYS A 57 -2.59 -14.98 -2.53
CA LYS A 57 -2.19 -16.33 -2.93
C LYS A 57 -2.74 -17.26 -1.86
N LYS A 58 -4.02 -17.62 -1.95
CA LYS A 58 -4.50 -18.81 -1.25
C LYS A 58 -3.69 -19.97 -1.82
N ASN A 59 -2.78 -20.44 -0.98
CA ASN A 59 -2.01 -21.66 -1.06
C ASN A 59 -2.57 -22.65 -2.10
N ASN A 60 -1.76 -23.01 -3.10
CA ASN A 60 -1.87 -24.29 -3.78
C ASN A 60 -1.66 -25.37 -2.71
N ILE A 61 -2.68 -25.65 -1.91
CA ILE A 61 -2.72 -26.84 -1.08
C ILE A 61 -2.81 -27.97 -2.11
N PRO A 62 -1.80 -28.85 -2.21
CA PRO A 62 -1.85 -29.94 -3.16
C PRO A 62 -3.11 -30.76 -2.87
N ASN A 63 -3.82 -31.19 -3.91
CA ASN A 63 -5.00 -32.02 -3.69
C ASN A 63 -4.59 -33.32 -2.96
N SER A 64 -5.56 -34.02 -2.36
CA SER A 64 -5.27 -35.26 -1.61
C SER A 64 -4.50 -36.31 -2.43
N LYS A 65 -4.68 -36.36 -3.75
CA LYS A 65 -3.91 -37.24 -4.65
C LYS A 65 -2.44 -36.81 -4.73
N THR A 66 -2.15 -35.51 -4.82
CA THR A 66 -0.78 -34.99 -4.87
C THR A 66 -0.05 -35.20 -3.53
N ILE A 67 -0.75 -35.05 -2.40
CA ILE A 67 -0.19 -35.34 -1.08
C ILE A 67 0.11 -36.84 -0.94
N ASN A 68 -0.81 -37.71 -1.36
CA ASN A 68 -0.59 -39.15 -1.34
C ASN A 68 0.55 -39.59 -2.27
N ALA A 69 0.69 -38.97 -3.45
CA ALA A 69 1.78 -39.27 -4.38
C ALA A 69 3.15 -38.85 -3.81
N LEU A 70 3.23 -37.74 -3.07
CA LEU A 70 4.47 -37.33 -2.40
C LEU A 70 4.83 -38.24 -1.23
N ASN A 71 3.85 -38.64 -0.42
CA ASN A 71 4.08 -39.47 0.76
C ASN A 71 4.37 -40.94 0.41
N ASN A 72 3.81 -41.43 -0.70
CA ASN A 72 4.02 -42.81 -1.19
C ASN A 72 5.10 -42.89 -2.26
N ASN A 73 5.84 -41.80 -2.53
CA ASN A 73 6.96 -41.86 -3.45
C ASN A 73 8.08 -42.66 -2.78
N THR A 74 8.24 -43.92 -3.18
CA THR A 74 9.39 -44.73 -2.83
C THR A 74 10.62 -43.98 -3.35
N SER A 75 11.54 -43.60 -2.46
CA SER A 75 12.79 -42.98 -2.88
C SER A 75 13.58 -43.99 -3.71
N ILE A 76 13.42 -43.91 -5.03
CA ILE A 76 14.36 -44.44 -6.02
C ILE A 76 15.64 -43.66 -5.70
N GLY A 77 16.66 -44.34 -5.15
CA GLY A 77 17.79 -43.74 -4.42
C GLY A 77 18.61 -42.69 -5.18
N VAL A 78 19.77 -42.30 -4.65
CA VAL A 78 20.65 -41.37 -5.39
C VAL A 78 21.39 -42.18 -6.47
N PHE A 79 21.13 -41.88 -7.74
CA PHE A 79 21.85 -42.46 -8.88
C PHE A 79 23.00 -41.55 -9.27
N ASN A 80 24.11 -42.15 -9.69
CA ASN A 80 25.24 -41.37 -10.16
C ASN A 80 25.01 -40.88 -11.59
N ASP A 81 24.27 -41.66 -12.41
CA ASP A 81 24.04 -41.37 -13.82
C ASP A 81 22.60 -41.69 -14.28
N PHE A 82 22.18 -41.05 -15.38
CA PHE A 82 20.83 -41.18 -15.94
C PHE A 82 20.51 -42.61 -16.43
N ASP A 83 21.50 -43.32 -16.97
CA ASP A 83 21.32 -44.70 -17.45
C ASP A 83 21.04 -45.67 -16.30
N GLU A 84 21.62 -45.42 -15.13
CA GLU A 84 21.41 -46.21 -13.91
C GLU A 84 19.98 -46.01 -13.37
N ALA A 85 19.52 -44.76 -13.33
CA ALA A 85 18.15 -44.42 -12.95
C ALA A 85 17.12 -45.02 -13.93
N LYS A 86 17.40 -44.97 -15.24
CA LYS A 86 16.53 -45.53 -16.27
C LYS A 86 16.43 -47.05 -16.18
N LYS A 87 17.55 -47.73 -15.88
CA LYS A 87 17.56 -49.17 -15.70
C LYS A 87 16.73 -49.59 -14.49
N ALA A 88 16.91 -48.93 -13.34
CA ALA A 88 16.16 -49.21 -12.12
C ALA A 88 14.63 -49.04 -12.30
N LEU A 89 14.21 -48.07 -13.12
CA LEU A 89 12.80 -47.85 -13.43
C LEU A 89 12.19 -48.91 -14.36
N MET A 90 13.03 -49.56 -15.17
CA MET A 90 12.63 -50.52 -16.20
C MET A 90 12.91 -51.98 -15.82
N SER A 91 13.55 -52.22 -14.68
CA SER A 91 13.94 -53.56 -14.22
C SER A 91 12.97 -54.23 -13.26
N ASP A 92 11.87 -53.56 -12.90
CA ASP A 92 10.75 -54.18 -12.16
C ASP A 92 9.70 -54.70 -13.16
N GLU A 93 9.98 -55.89 -13.73
CA GLU A 93 9.00 -56.79 -14.34
C GLU A 93 9.20 -58.22 -13.76
#